data_AF-A0A6P1NH74-F1
#
_entry.id   AF-A0A6P1NH74-F1
#
_cell.length_a   1.000
_cell.length_b   1.000
_cell.length_c   1.000
_cell.angle_alpha   90.00
_cell.angle_beta   90.00
_cell.angle_gamma   90.00
#
_symmetry.space_group_name_H-M   'P 1'
#
loop_
_entity.id
_entity.type
_entity.pdbx_description
1 polymer ?
#
loop_
_entity_poly.entity_id
_entity_poly.type
_entity_poly.pdbx_seq_one_letter_code
_entity_poly.pdbx_strand_id
1 'polypeptide(L)'
;MDPEHNRAFENLLLLCKEDHALVDDYPEQFPAETLREWKASQLKECDELGYRPFGSMSDQEVEEVQRQSIESEDVRSDSLLRLVRSVEQLRQVSLGARNKPAKIAQTWKVARDQVRHSSFAWDDEGERVYAEPPRVETEHYRSLLIAALGDASGEVVEVAQAARTELAAVRVSHGFLEAYCDWISSAIDFVEASSKRWPSPPSFDDDEQFDESIAGLQTAHDALIKATRGELTPVPMPMPEPELQAEDALQVLVAEHESLLERARPFNRVKHKPYDPELREELASSTALASQLPETPNFVPLGITSTSRLAVAVARNADSDELMTLISKDKLRRPICAAVALLAETYREFNETEKSAIAIAAGSAIVELVRGEDWARADSWKGNELHANRIFGFLSSLTSADEVRRMLSAAMELEPGIMPTVVLSCGTWFERSDPLPPNKLRSIGRTYRTRPEWFPAQEVLTLAEGRFAELDSGSEQNAEVGSLILEIAEIYGEGRTPDEPDV
;
A
#
# COMPACT_ATOMS: atom_id res chain seq x y z
N MET A 1 55.18 -20.60 68.34
CA MET A 1 56.18 -19.51 68.11
C MET A 1 55.48 -18.15 68.18
N ASP A 2 56.18 -17.02 68.36
CA ASP A 2 55.53 -15.69 68.40
C ASP A 2 55.16 -15.21 66.97
N PRO A 3 53.87 -15.00 66.65
CA PRO A 3 53.44 -14.52 65.33
C PRO A 3 54.06 -13.17 64.93
N GLU A 4 54.45 -12.33 65.90
CA GLU A 4 55.14 -11.07 65.60
C GLU A 4 56.52 -11.29 64.99
N HIS A 5 57.16 -12.44 65.28
CA HIS A 5 58.47 -12.77 64.73
C HIS A 5 58.39 -13.09 63.23
N ASN A 6 57.33 -13.74 62.75
CA ASN A 6 57.11 -14.00 61.32
C ASN A 6 56.82 -12.71 60.52
N ARG A 7 56.30 -11.67 61.20
CA ARG A 7 55.99 -10.36 60.60
C ARG A 7 57.17 -9.38 60.60
N ALA A 8 58.32 -9.79 61.13
CA ALA A 8 59.54 -8.99 61.05
C ALA A 8 59.94 -8.74 59.59
N PHE A 9 60.46 -7.55 59.30
CA PHE A 9 60.83 -7.14 57.93
C PHE A 9 61.74 -8.16 57.21
N GLU A 10 62.63 -8.80 57.97
CA GLU A 10 63.57 -9.81 57.48
C GLU A 10 62.86 -11.08 56.95
N ASN A 11 61.63 -11.35 57.40
CA ASN A 11 60.87 -12.56 57.10
C ASN A 11 59.72 -12.32 56.10
N LEU A 12 59.54 -11.07 55.64
CA LEU A 12 58.54 -10.72 54.64
C LEU A 12 58.91 -11.28 53.25
N LEU A 13 57.98 -12.02 52.66
CA LEU A 13 58.03 -12.64 51.34
C LEU A 13 56.96 -12.05 50.42
N LEU A 14 57.23 -12.02 49.12
CA LEU A 14 56.20 -11.71 48.12
C LEU A 14 55.48 -13.01 47.76
N LEU A 15 54.22 -13.13 48.16
CA LEU A 15 53.35 -14.27 47.92
C LEU A 15 52.04 -13.80 47.28
N CYS A 16 51.34 -14.68 46.56
CA CYS A 16 49.98 -14.39 46.12
C CYS A 16 49.03 -14.30 47.31
N LYS A 17 47.81 -13.82 47.07
CA LYS A 17 46.84 -13.58 48.14
C LYS A 17 46.45 -14.88 48.86
N GLU A 18 46.40 -15.99 48.15
CA GLU A 18 46.06 -17.29 48.74
C GLU A 18 47.19 -17.81 49.63
N ASP A 19 48.45 -17.68 49.18
CA ASP A 19 49.61 -18.25 49.88
C ASP A 19 50.03 -17.42 51.10
N HIS A 20 49.88 -16.08 51.09
CA HIS A 20 50.18 -15.29 52.28
C HIS A 20 49.22 -15.60 53.45
N ALA A 21 47.95 -15.87 53.14
CA ALA A 21 46.96 -16.24 54.15
C ALA A 21 47.30 -17.57 54.80
N LEU A 22 47.78 -18.54 54.01
CA LEU A 22 48.22 -19.84 54.53
C LEU A 22 49.42 -19.72 55.49
N VAL A 23 50.37 -18.84 55.20
CA VAL A 23 51.54 -18.62 56.07
C VAL A 23 51.15 -17.93 57.37
N ASP A 24 50.24 -16.94 57.30
CA ASP A 24 49.76 -16.20 58.47
C ASP A 24 48.85 -17.04 59.39
N ASP A 25 48.02 -17.92 58.81
CA ASP A 25 47.08 -18.77 59.56
C ASP A 25 47.76 -19.96 60.25
N TYR A 26 48.95 -20.38 59.78
CA TYR A 26 49.67 -21.55 60.29
C TYR A 26 51.15 -21.26 60.61
N PRO A 27 51.46 -20.33 61.54
CA PRO A 27 52.84 -19.90 61.81
C PRO A 27 53.74 -21.01 62.39
N GLU A 28 53.16 -22.06 62.98
CA GLU A 28 53.90 -23.22 63.48
C GLU A 28 54.44 -24.11 62.34
N GLN A 29 53.82 -24.06 61.15
CA GLN A 29 54.23 -24.82 59.96
C GLN A 29 55.26 -24.05 59.10
N PHE A 30 55.32 -22.73 59.27
CA PHE A 30 56.20 -21.83 58.53
C PHE A 30 57.06 -20.99 59.50
N PRO A 31 58.09 -21.61 60.10
CA PRO A 31 58.94 -20.92 61.05
C PRO A 31 59.79 -19.84 60.34
N ALA A 32 60.15 -18.79 61.07
CA ALA A 32 60.91 -17.65 60.55
C ALA A 32 62.19 -18.03 59.81
N GLU A 33 62.86 -19.12 60.21
CA GLU A 33 64.06 -19.62 59.52
C GLU A 33 63.75 -20.07 58.08
N THR A 34 62.67 -20.84 57.90
CA THR A 34 62.19 -21.25 56.56
C THR A 34 61.80 -20.04 55.71
N LEU A 35 61.13 -19.03 56.29
CA LEU A 35 60.75 -17.81 55.57
C LEU A 35 61.98 -17.02 55.08
N ARG A 36 63.05 -16.97 55.87
CA ARG A 36 64.32 -16.33 55.46
C ARG A 36 65.02 -17.08 54.34
N GLU A 37 65.02 -18.42 54.38
CA GLU A 37 65.59 -19.25 53.31
C GLU A 37 64.84 -19.05 51.99
N TRP A 38 63.51 -18.98 52.06
CA TRP A 38 62.67 -18.71 50.89
C TRP A 38 62.91 -17.29 50.36
N LYS A 39 63.13 -16.32 51.26
CA LYS A 39 63.40 -14.93 50.87
C LYS A 39 64.75 -14.81 50.18
N ALA A 40 65.77 -15.46 50.73
CA ALA A 40 67.09 -15.52 50.11
C ALA A 40 67.02 -16.19 48.74
N SER A 41 66.18 -17.22 48.58
CA SER A 41 65.95 -17.90 47.30
C SER A 41 65.23 -17.00 46.30
N GLN A 42 64.16 -16.29 46.70
CA GLN A 42 63.46 -15.31 45.85
C GLN A 42 64.37 -14.15 45.42
N LEU A 43 65.20 -13.62 46.33
CA LEU A 43 66.14 -12.55 46.00
C LEU A 43 67.23 -13.02 45.05
N LYS A 44 67.75 -14.24 45.26
CA LYS A 44 68.73 -14.84 44.36
C LYS A 44 68.15 -15.13 42.98
N GLU A 45 66.91 -15.61 42.90
CA GLU A 45 66.19 -15.81 41.64
C GLU A 45 65.93 -14.46 40.93
N CYS A 46 65.55 -13.41 41.66
CA CYS A 46 65.42 -12.06 41.12
C CYS A 46 66.74 -11.53 40.54
N ASP A 47 67.87 -11.75 41.24
CA ASP A 47 69.19 -11.36 40.77
C ASP A 47 69.63 -12.17 39.53
N GLU A 48 69.35 -13.48 39.50
CA GLU A 48 69.67 -14.38 38.38
C GLU A 48 68.81 -14.10 37.13
N LEU A 49 67.55 -13.70 37.31
CA LEU A 49 66.64 -13.31 36.23
C LEU A 49 66.82 -11.85 35.77
N GLY A 50 67.70 -11.09 36.44
CA GLY A 50 68.00 -9.70 36.08
C GLY A 50 66.85 -8.71 36.36
N TYR A 51 65.97 -9.02 37.32
CA TYR A 51 64.84 -8.18 37.70
C TYR A 51 65.35 -6.85 38.30
N ARG A 52 65.16 -5.73 37.59
CA ARG A 52 65.44 -4.39 38.14
C ARG A 52 64.27 -3.93 39.02
N PRO A 53 64.51 -3.28 40.17
CA PRO A 53 63.43 -2.72 40.98
C PRO A 53 62.64 -1.67 40.17
N PHE A 54 61.31 -1.74 40.26
CA PHE A 54 60.36 -0.81 39.64
C PHE A 54 60.76 0.64 39.97
N GLY A 55 61.12 1.41 38.94
CA GLY A 55 61.54 2.82 39.11
C GLY A 55 62.53 3.37 38.07
N SER A 56 62.93 2.62 37.04
CA SER A 56 63.75 3.16 35.94
C SER A 56 63.27 2.68 34.57
N MET A 57 61.97 2.80 34.30
CA MET A 57 61.53 2.90 32.90
C MET A 57 61.73 4.35 32.48
N SER A 58 62.60 4.57 31.50
CA SER A 58 62.72 5.84 30.80
C SER A 58 61.42 6.14 30.04
N ASP A 59 61.16 7.42 29.74
CA ASP A 59 59.99 7.81 28.92
C ASP A 59 59.96 7.05 27.58
N GLN A 60 61.12 6.72 27.00
CA GLN A 60 61.22 5.89 25.81
C GLN A 60 60.78 4.44 26.03
N GLU A 61 61.06 3.85 27.19
CA GLU A 61 60.61 2.48 27.52
C GLU A 61 59.12 2.45 27.88
N VAL A 62 58.58 3.53 28.46
CA VAL A 62 57.14 3.69 28.62
C VAL A 62 56.46 3.80 27.26
N GLU A 63 57.01 4.62 26.35
CA GLU A 63 56.51 4.76 24.98
C GLU A 63 56.61 3.45 24.19
N GLU A 64 57.67 2.67 24.39
CA GLU A 64 57.85 1.34 23.81
C GLU A 64 56.84 0.32 24.36
N VAL A 65 56.62 0.27 25.68
CA VAL A 65 55.62 -0.64 26.29
C VAL A 65 54.19 -0.24 25.92
N GLN A 66 53.92 1.07 25.79
CA GLN A 66 52.64 1.57 25.28
C GLN A 66 52.44 1.16 23.82
N ARG A 67 53.49 1.26 22.99
CA ARG A 67 53.49 0.80 21.61
C ARG A 67 53.26 -0.71 21.52
N GLN A 68 53.98 -1.51 22.31
CA GLN A 68 53.83 -2.97 22.34
C GLN A 68 52.47 -3.44 22.87
N SER A 69 51.87 -2.70 23.81
CA SER A 69 50.51 -3.00 24.31
C SER A 69 49.44 -2.70 23.26
N ILE A 70 49.60 -1.60 22.49
CA ILE A 70 48.76 -1.24 21.35
C ILE A 70 49.02 -2.16 20.13
N GLU A 71 50.22 -2.73 20.03
CA GLU A 71 50.62 -3.69 19.01
C GLU A 71 50.22 -5.14 19.30
N SER A 72 49.78 -5.44 20.53
CA SER A 72 49.27 -6.77 20.85
C SER A 72 47.99 -7.09 20.05
N GLU A 73 47.99 -8.24 19.39
CA GLU A 73 46.92 -8.69 18.49
C GLU A 73 45.57 -8.85 19.22
N ASP A 74 45.61 -9.12 20.53
CA ASP A 74 44.45 -9.28 21.41
C ASP A 74 43.73 -7.95 21.70
N VAL A 75 44.48 -6.86 21.97
CA VAL A 75 43.89 -5.53 22.22
C VAL A 75 43.30 -4.95 20.92
N ARG A 76 43.98 -5.21 19.79
CA ARG A 76 43.54 -4.80 18.46
C ARG A 76 42.20 -5.44 18.07
N SER A 77 42.07 -6.75 18.30
CA SER A 77 40.83 -7.48 17.98
C SER A 77 39.64 -7.10 18.86
N ASP A 78 39.84 -6.80 20.15
CA ASP A 78 38.75 -6.43 21.08
C ASP A 78 38.14 -5.05 20.75
N SER A 79 38.95 -4.03 20.45
CA SER A 79 38.44 -2.69 20.08
C SER A 79 37.62 -2.72 18.78
N LEU A 80 38.04 -3.49 17.79
CA LEU A 80 37.29 -3.66 16.54
C LEU A 80 35.93 -4.34 16.77
N LEU A 81 35.91 -5.41 17.58
CA LEU A 81 34.67 -6.13 17.91
C LEU A 81 33.68 -5.25 18.67
N ARG A 82 34.16 -4.40 19.59
CA ARG A 82 33.31 -3.45 20.32
C ARG A 82 32.73 -2.39 19.40
N LEU A 83 33.54 -1.78 18.52
CA LEU A 83 33.05 -0.81 17.54
C LEU A 83 31.95 -1.40 16.65
N VAL A 84 32.19 -2.59 16.08
CA VAL A 84 31.20 -3.30 15.24
C VAL A 84 29.88 -3.50 15.99
N ARG A 85 29.94 -3.96 17.25
CA ARG A 85 28.74 -4.13 18.08
C ARG A 85 28.03 -2.81 18.36
N SER A 86 28.76 -1.75 18.68
CA SER A 86 28.18 -0.44 18.99
C SER A 86 27.54 0.21 17.76
N VAL A 87 28.12 0.05 16.57
CA VAL A 87 27.53 0.55 15.32
C VAL A 87 26.26 -0.23 14.94
N GLU A 88 26.25 -1.55 15.09
CA GLU A 88 25.03 -2.33 14.86
C GLU A 88 23.95 -2.01 15.91
N GLN A 89 24.34 -1.80 17.17
CA GLN A 89 23.42 -1.34 18.21
C GLN A 89 22.82 0.02 17.87
N LEU A 90 23.63 0.97 17.40
CA LEU A 90 23.15 2.28 16.92
C LEU A 90 22.12 2.11 15.81
N ARG A 91 22.39 1.24 14.82
CA ARG A 91 21.46 0.95 13.72
C ARG A 91 20.12 0.43 14.23
N GLN A 92 20.15 -0.60 15.07
CA GLN A 92 18.95 -1.24 15.63
C GLN A 92 18.13 -0.29 16.50
N VAL A 93 18.79 0.46 17.38
CA VAL A 93 18.11 1.44 18.24
C VAL A 93 17.51 2.56 17.42
N SER A 94 18.21 3.05 16.40
CA SER A 94 17.69 4.10 15.51
C SER A 94 16.42 3.64 14.79
N LEU A 95 16.42 2.45 14.19
CA LEU A 95 15.24 1.85 13.55
C LEU A 95 14.09 1.66 14.56
N GLY A 96 14.40 1.18 15.76
CA GLY A 96 13.44 0.98 16.85
C GLY A 96 12.77 2.29 17.30
N ALA A 97 13.58 3.32 17.53
CA ALA A 97 13.17 4.63 18.01
C ALA A 97 12.22 5.34 17.03
N ARG A 98 12.35 5.09 15.72
CA ARG A 98 11.51 5.71 14.67
C ARG A 98 10.05 5.26 14.69
N ASN A 99 9.76 4.10 15.28
CA ASN A 99 8.41 3.53 15.31
C ASN A 99 7.39 4.41 16.06
N LYS A 100 7.81 5.11 17.12
CA LYS A 100 6.91 5.91 17.95
C LYS A 100 6.44 7.19 17.20
N PRO A 101 7.32 8.01 16.61
CA PRO A 101 6.92 9.07 15.69
C PRO A 101 6.00 8.59 14.55
N ALA A 102 6.37 7.50 13.87
CA ALA A 102 5.60 6.96 12.75
C ALA A 102 4.15 6.57 13.15
N LYS A 103 3.98 5.92 14.30
CA LYS A 103 2.63 5.58 14.83
C LYS A 103 1.78 6.82 15.10
N ILE A 104 2.37 7.89 15.62
CA ILE A 104 1.66 9.15 15.89
C ILE A 104 1.26 9.81 14.57
N ALA A 105 2.17 9.90 13.61
CA ALA A 105 1.89 10.43 12.28
C ALA A 105 0.77 9.65 11.58
N GLN A 106 0.79 8.32 11.66
CA GLN A 106 -0.27 7.47 11.11
C GLN A 106 -1.60 7.66 11.83
N THR A 107 -1.59 7.80 13.16
CA THR A 107 -2.82 8.08 13.94
C THR A 107 -3.41 9.44 13.53
N TRP A 108 -2.56 10.44 13.33
CA TRP A 108 -2.97 11.74 12.84
C TRP A 108 -3.55 11.67 11.42
N LYS A 109 -2.93 10.90 10.52
CA LYS A 109 -3.44 10.63 9.16
C LYS A 109 -4.86 10.07 9.20
N VAL A 110 -5.07 9.01 9.99
CA VAL A 110 -6.38 8.38 10.16
C VAL A 110 -7.41 9.35 10.71
N ALA A 111 -7.07 10.15 11.73
CA ALA A 111 -7.98 11.15 12.30
C ALA A 111 -8.35 12.23 11.26
N ARG A 112 -7.36 12.73 10.50
CA ARG A 112 -7.60 13.69 9.43
C ARG A 112 -8.47 13.11 8.34
N ASP A 113 -8.17 11.90 7.88
CA ASP A 113 -8.94 11.23 6.85
C ASP A 113 -10.37 11.02 7.31
N GLN A 114 -10.60 10.63 8.57
CA GLN A 114 -11.95 10.52 9.13
C GLN A 114 -12.73 11.86 9.08
N VAL A 115 -12.09 12.98 9.42
CA VAL A 115 -12.72 14.31 9.30
C VAL A 115 -13.02 14.65 7.84
N ARG A 116 -12.07 14.42 6.94
CA ARG A 116 -12.23 14.66 5.50
C ARG A 116 -13.34 13.83 4.87
N HIS A 117 -13.48 12.56 5.28
CA HIS A 117 -14.54 11.68 4.81
C HIS A 117 -15.92 12.04 5.37
N SER A 118 -15.98 12.55 6.61
CA SER A 118 -17.24 12.89 7.27
C SER A 118 -17.73 14.32 6.98
N SER A 119 -16.85 15.22 6.53
CA SER A 119 -17.17 16.62 6.29
C SER A 119 -16.42 17.15 5.06
N PHE A 120 -17.13 17.27 3.95
CA PHE A 120 -16.66 17.95 2.74
C PHE A 120 -17.75 18.86 2.18
N ALA A 121 -17.32 19.89 1.46
CA ALA A 121 -18.15 20.77 0.66
C ALA A 121 -17.65 20.78 -0.79
N TRP A 122 -18.37 21.48 -1.64
CA TRP A 122 -17.99 21.76 -3.03
C TRP A 122 -17.74 23.26 -3.14
N ASP A 123 -16.65 23.66 -3.80
CA ASP A 123 -16.47 25.07 -4.17
C ASP A 123 -17.33 25.45 -5.39
N ASP A 124 -17.22 26.72 -5.79
CA ASP A 124 -17.98 27.27 -6.92
C ASP A 124 -17.54 26.65 -8.25
N GLU A 125 -16.36 26.04 -8.31
CA GLU A 125 -15.83 25.27 -9.43
C GLU A 125 -16.21 23.79 -9.39
N GLY A 126 -16.87 23.32 -8.32
CA GLY A 126 -17.29 21.93 -8.14
C GLY A 126 -16.18 20.99 -7.69
N GLU A 127 -15.05 21.49 -7.20
CA GLU A 127 -13.96 20.72 -6.60
C GLU A 127 -14.25 20.37 -5.13
N ARG A 128 -13.71 19.24 -4.65
CA ARG A 128 -13.86 18.81 -3.24
C ARG A 128 -13.10 19.80 -2.34
N VAL A 129 -13.82 20.48 -1.47
CA VAL A 129 -13.24 21.21 -0.35
C VAL A 129 -13.41 20.36 0.90
N TYR A 130 -12.31 19.91 1.49
CA TYR A 130 -12.35 19.10 2.69
C TYR A 130 -12.32 19.97 3.94
N ALA A 131 -13.09 19.59 4.95
CA ALA A 131 -12.86 20.12 6.29
C ALA A 131 -11.51 19.61 6.79
N GLU A 132 -10.71 20.52 7.33
CA GLU A 132 -9.53 20.14 8.12
C GLU A 132 -9.94 19.95 9.59
N PRO A 133 -9.24 19.06 10.33
CA PRO A 133 -9.45 18.93 11.77
C PRO A 133 -9.33 20.28 12.50
N PRO A 134 -10.04 20.47 13.62
CA PRO A 134 -9.89 21.66 14.45
C PRO A 134 -8.42 21.92 14.80
N ARG A 135 -8.04 23.20 14.88
CA ARG A 135 -6.67 23.60 15.22
C ARG A 135 -6.17 22.97 16.52
N VAL A 136 -7.05 22.80 17.51
CA VAL A 136 -6.72 22.18 18.80
C VAL A 136 -6.26 20.73 18.64
N GLU A 137 -6.94 19.96 17.79
CA GLU A 137 -6.59 18.55 17.52
C GLU A 137 -5.31 18.45 16.68
N THR A 138 -5.18 19.33 15.68
CA THR A 138 -3.97 19.45 14.86
C THR A 138 -2.73 19.77 15.73
N GLU A 139 -2.86 20.72 16.65
CA GLU A 139 -1.77 21.12 17.56
C GLU A 139 -1.45 20.02 18.57
N HIS A 140 -2.45 19.24 18.99
CA HIS A 140 -2.25 18.08 19.87
C HIS A 140 -1.37 17.03 19.21
N TYR A 141 -1.70 16.58 17.98
CA TYR A 141 -0.88 15.60 17.26
C TYR A 141 0.51 16.14 16.93
N ARG A 142 0.62 17.42 16.55
CA ARG A 142 1.90 18.09 16.33
C ARG A 142 2.78 18.05 17.58
N SER A 143 2.21 18.37 18.74
CA SER A 143 2.94 18.35 20.01
C SER A 143 3.38 16.94 20.40
N LEU A 144 2.52 15.93 20.19
CA LEU A 144 2.86 14.52 20.43
C LEU A 144 4.00 14.04 19.52
N LEU A 145 3.96 14.42 18.24
CA LEU A 145 4.99 14.05 17.28
C LEU A 145 6.35 14.68 17.64
N ILE A 146 6.37 15.98 17.98
CA ILE A 146 7.59 16.67 18.42
C ILE A 146 8.15 16.01 19.69
N ALA A 147 7.30 15.68 20.66
CA ALA A 147 7.73 14.99 21.87
C ALA A 147 8.33 13.61 21.56
N ALA A 148 7.68 12.82 20.69
CA ALA A 148 8.18 11.51 20.29
C ALA A 148 9.49 11.57 19.50
N LEU A 149 9.70 12.60 18.67
CA LEU A 149 10.97 12.84 18.00
C LEU A 149 12.08 13.23 18.99
N GLY A 150 11.72 14.02 20.02
CA GLY A 150 12.63 14.35 21.12
C GLY A 150 13.10 13.10 21.86
N ASP A 151 12.17 12.21 22.23
CA ASP A 151 12.48 10.93 22.87
C ASP A 151 13.36 10.05 21.97
N ALA A 152 12.96 9.88 20.70
CA ALA A 152 13.68 9.05 19.74
C ALA A 152 15.12 9.57 19.48
N SER A 153 15.28 10.89 19.35
CA SER A 153 16.60 11.50 19.24
C SER A 153 17.43 11.30 20.51
N GLY A 154 16.83 11.34 21.70
CA GLY A 154 17.52 11.10 22.95
C GLY A 154 18.13 9.70 23.00
N GLU A 155 17.35 8.69 22.62
CA GLU A 155 17.80 7.29 22.54
C GLU A 155 18.94 7.10 21.52
N VAL A 156 18.83 7.71 20.33
CA VAL A 156 19.87 7.63 19.29
C VAL A 156 21.17 8.31 19.72
N VAL A 157 21.09 9.49 20.35
CA VAL A 157 22.28 10.25 20.80
C VAL A 157 23.10 9.46 21.81
N GLU A 158 22.45 8.76 22.76
CA GLU A 158 23.13 7.95 23.77
C GLU A 158 23.98 6.83 23.12
N VAL A 159 23.38 6.08 22.19
CA VAL A 159 24.08 4.97 21.51
C VAL A 159 25.12 5.48 20.51
N ALA A 160 24.87 6.63 19.87
CA ALA A 160 25.84 7.28 18.99
C ALA A 160 27.10 7.72 19.75
N GLN A 161 26.96 8.22 20.98
CA GLN A 161 28.11 8.57 21.83
C GLN A 161 28.93 7.33 22.22
N ALA A 162 28.27 6.20 22.51
CA ALA A 162 28.95 4.94 22.77
C ALA A 162 29.75 4.47 21.53
N ALA A 163 29.14 4.51 20.34
CA ALA A 163 29.83 4.16 19.09
C ALA A 163 31.02 5.08 18.78
N ARG A 164 30.89 6.39 19.00
CA ARG A 164 32.01 7.35 18.83
C ARG A 164 33.17 7.08 19.80
N THR A 165 32.88 6.62 21.01
CA THR A 165 33.90 6.26 22.01
C THR A 165 34.74 5.07 21.53
N GLU A 166 34.10 4.01 21.06
CA GLU A 166 34.80 2.85 20.50
C GLU A 166 35.51 3.18 19.18
N LEU A 167 34.94 4.07 18.37
CA LEU A 167 35.55 4.54 17.12
C LEU A 167 36.89 5.26 17.38
N ALA A 168 36.96 6.07 18.44
CA ALA A 168 38.19 6.72 18.86
C ALA A 168 39.26 5.70 19.28
N ALA A 169 38.88 4.63 19.98
CA ALA A 169 39.79 3.54 20.36
C ALA A 169 40.36 2.80 19.13
N VAL A 170 39.52 2.55 18.12
CA VAL A 170 39.95 1.92 16.85
C VAL A 170 40.89 2.82 16.05
N ARG A 171 40.62 4.13 15.97
CA ARG A 171 41.51 5.09 15.28
C ARG A 171 42.93 5.08 15.85
N VAL A 172 43.06 4.98 17.17
CA VAL A 172 44.37 4.95 17.85
C VAL A 172 45.09 3.62 17.65
N SER A 173 44.36 2.50 17.63
CA SER A 173 44.94 1.15 17.54
C SER A 173 45.19 0.67 16.11
N HIS A 174 44.46 1.19 15.12
CA HIS A 174 44.46 0.74 13.71
C HIS A 174 44.54 1.89 12.72
N GLY A 175 45.69 2.57 12.66
CA GLY A 175 45.88 3.74 11.77
C GLY A 175 45.60 3.47 10.29
N PHE A 176 45.74 2.23 9.79
CA PHE A 176 45.41 1.90 8.40
C PHE A 176 43.90 1.96 8.08
N LEU A 177 43.03 2.01 9.10
CA LEU A 177 41.57 2.11 8.95
C LEU A 177 41.04 3.55 9.06
N GLU A 178 41.91 4.56 9.16
CA GLU A 178 41.52 5.96 9.42
C GLU A 178 40.40 6.46 8.49
N ALA A 179 40.52 6.21 7.18
CA ALA A 179 39.50 6.61 6.20
C ALA A 179 38.13 5.94 6.42
N TYR A 180 38.10 4.70 6.89
CA TYR A 180 36.85 4.00 7.24
C TYR A 180 36.27 4.54 8.54
N CYS A 181 37.13 4.88 9.51
CA CYS A 181 36.68 5.50 10.74
C CYS A 181 36.05 6.88 10.49
N ASP A 182 36.60 7.69 9.58
CA ASP A 182 36.03 8.98 9.17
C ASP A 182 34.67 8.82 8.49
N TRP A 183 34.53 7.80 7.66
CA TRP A 183 33.26 7.48 7.01
C TRP A 183 32.19 7.06 8.03
N ILE A 184 32.53 6.18 8.98
CA ILE A 184 31.61 5.79 10.06
C ILE A 184 31.25 7.01 10.92
N SER A 185 32.21 7.85 11.27
CA SER A 185 31.95 9.09 12.02
C SER A 185 30.92 9.97 11.31
N SER A 186 31.09 10.17 10.00
CA SER A 186 30.17 10.97 9.19
C SER A 186 28.79 10.33 9.12
N ALA A 187 28.72 9.00 8.96
CA ALA A 187 27.45 8.28 8.93
C ALA A 187 26.70 8.34 10.27
N ILE A 188 27.41 8.29 11.40
CA ILE A 188 26.82 8.50 12.73
C ILE A 188 26.21 9.91 12.83
N ASP A 189 26.92 10.94 12.34
CA ASP A 189 26.42 12.31 12.34
C ASP A 189 25.16 12.48 11.48
N PHE A 190 25.09 11.82 10.31
CA PHE A 190 23.90 11.80 9.46
C PHE A 190 22.70 11.12 10.13
N VAL A 191 22.90 9.95 10.76
CA VAL A 191 21.84 9.26 11.52
C VAL A 191 21.34 10.11 12.68
N GLU A 192 22.23 10.77 13.42
CA GLU A 192 21.82 11.65 14.52
C GLU A 192 21.03 12.87 14.00
N ALA A 193 21.47 13.48 12.90
CA ALA A 193 20.79 14.62 12.29
C ALA A 193 19.41 14.25 11.74
N SER A 194 19.28 13.13 11.04
CA SER A 194 18.00 12.67 10.48
C SER A 194 17.04 12.17 11.57
N SER A 195 17.54 11.59 12.66
CA SER A 195 16.70 11.13 13.79
C SER A 195 15.85 12.25 14.41
N LYS A 196 16.35 13.50 14.39
CA LYS A 196 15.68 14.70 14.91
C LYS A 196 14.67 15.30 13.94
N ARG A 197 14.74 14.90 12.67
CA ARG A 197 13.92 15.48 11.61
C ARG A 197 12.70 14.61 11.40
N TRP A 198 11.57 15.28 11.20
CA TRP A 198 10.42 14.72 10.51
C TRP A 198 10.04 15.74 9.45
N PRO A 199 9.58 15.32 8.27
CA PRO A 199 9.13 16.27 7.27
C PRO A 199 8.07 17.22 7.88
N SER A 200 8.07 18.47 7.39
CA SER A 200 7.27 19.50 8.05
C SER A 200 5.78 19.13 8.01
N PRO A 201 5.07 19.20 9.15
CA PRO A 201 3.65 18.87 9.17
C PRO A 201 2.89 19.67 8.11
N PRO A 202 2.04 19.02 7.29
CA PRO A 202 1.29 17.80 7.60
C PRO A 202 1.81 16.52 6.91
N SER A 203 3.12 16.35 6.66
CA SER A 203 3.60 15.08 6.12
C SER A 203 3.35 13.92 7.11
N PHE A 204 2.42 13.04 6.75
CA PHE A 204 2.09 11.84 7.54
C PHE A 204 3.07 10.70 7.30
N ASP A 205 3.76 10.76 6.17
CA ASP A 205 4.78 9.81 5.78
C ASP A 205 6.15 10.43 6.09
N ASP A 206 7.11 9.57 6.43
CA ASP A 206 8.48 9.97 6.72
C ASP A 206 9.21 10.37 5.43
N ASP A 207 10.30 11.13 5.55
CA ASP A 207 11.19 11.36 4.40
C ASP A 207 12.20 10.21 4.28
N GLU A 208 12.65 9.95 3.06
CA GLU A 208 13.63 8.89 2.78
C GLU A 208 14.99 9.17 3.44
N GLN A 209 15.20 10.39 3.95
CA GLN A 209 16.48 10.85 4.49
C GLN A 209 16.93 10.04 5.72
N PHE A 210 16.00 9.59 6.57
CA PHE A 210 16.34 8.73 7.72
C PHE A 210 16.80 7.35 7.26
N ASP A 211 16.05 6.73 6.35
CA ASP A 211 16.38 5.41 5.81
C ASP A 211 17.70 5.44 5.01
N GLU A 212 17.93 6.50 4.24
CA GLU A 212 19.21 6.75 3.56
C GLU A 212 20.38 6.85 4.53
N SER A 213 20.19 7.52 5.67
CA SER A 213 21.22 7.66 6.71
C SER A 213 21.56 6.30 7.33
N ILE A 214 20.55 5.46 7.58
CA ILE A 214 20.72 4.09 8.10
C ILE A 214 21.43 3.20 7.07
N ALA A 215 21.04 3.27 5.80
CA ALA A 215 21.69 2.53 4.71
C ALA A 215 23.16 2.98 4.54
N GLY A 216 23.42 4.28 4.66
CA GLY A 216 24.77 4.85 4.65
C GLY A 216 25.63 4.33 5.81
N LEU A 217 25.09 4.27 7.03
CA LEU A 217 25.76 3.70 8.20
C LEU A 217 26.07 2.21 8.01
N GLN A 218 25.13 1.44 7.48
CA GLN A 218 25.32 0.02 7.22
C GLN A 218 26.39 -0.22 6.15
N THR A 219 26.40 0.60 5.10
CA THR A 219 27.43 0.53 4.04
C THR A 219 28.83 0.81 4.60
N ALA A 220 28.97 1.84 5.46
CA ALA A 220 30.24 2.16 6.12
C ALA A 220 30.70 1.04 7.06
N HIS A 221 29.77 0.46 7.82
CA HIS A 221 30.00 -0.67 8.72
C HIS A 221 30.51 -1.91 7.97
N ASP A 222 29.83 -2.30 6.88
CA ASP A 222 30.20 -3.48 6.10
C ASP A 222 31.55 -3.29 5.40
N ALA A 223 31.86 -2.07 4.97
CA ALA A 223 33.14 -1.73 4.39
C ALA A 223 34.30 -1.83 5.40
N LEU A 224 34.08 -1.40 6.65
CA LEU A 224 35.05 -1.58 7.74
C LEU A 224 35.32 -3.07 8.01
N ILE A 225 34.27 -3.90 8.06
CA ILE A 225 34.42 -5.35 8.26
C ILE A 225 35.23 -5.99 7.11
N LYS A 226 34.99 -5.59 5.86
CA LYS A 226 35.77 -6.10 4.72
C LYS A 226 37.23 -5.65 4.78
N ALA A 227 37.48 -4.39 5.16
CA ALA A 227 38.83 -3.84 5.29
C ALA A 227 39.64 -4.57 6.37
N THR A 228 39.02 -4.93 7.51
CA THR A 228 39.68 -5.72 8.57
C THR A 228 40.04 -7.15 8.15
N ARG A 229 39.41 -7.68 7.09
CA ARG A 229 39.73 -8.99 6.48
C ARG A 229 40.78 -8.90 5.36
N GLY A 230 41.27 -7.71 5.04
CA GLY A 230 42.21 -7.49 3.94
C GLY A 230 41.56 -7.57 2.55
N GLU A 231 40.23 -7.47 2.46
CA GLU A 231 39.51 -7.43 1.18
C GLU A 231 39.59 -6.00 0.61
N LEU A 232 40.01 -5.86 -0.65
CA LEU A 232 40.06 -4.58 -1.36
C LEU A 232 38.64 -4.08 -1.67
N THR A 233 38.09 -3.24 -0.79
CA THR A 233 36.89 -2.45 -1.07
C THR A 233 37.27 -1.10 -1.70
N PRO A 234 36.66 -0.70 -2.82
CA PRO A 234 36.84 0.67 -3.32
C PRO A 234 36.29 1.69 -2.32
N VAL A 235 37.00 2.81 -2.21
CA VAL A 235 36.63 4.02 -1.44
C VAL A 235 35.24 4.53 -1.91
N PRO A 236 34.39 5.08 -1.02
CA PRO A 236 32.93 5.11 -1.20
C PRO A 236 32.50 5.99 -2.38
N MET A 237 31.56 5.49 -3.20
CA MET A 237 30.72 6.30 -4.08
C MET A 237 29.27 6.33 -3.56
N PRO A 238 28.47 7.36 -3.90
CA PRO A 238 27.11 7.54 -3.38
C PRO A 238 26.19 6.38 -3.77
N MET A 239 25.23 6.08 -2.89
CA MET A 239 24.31 4.94 -3.01
C MET A 239 23.44 5.01 -4.29
N PRO A 240 23.08 3.86 -4.88
CA PRO A 240 22.04 3.77 -5.91
C PRO A 240 20.64 3.65 -5.29
N GLU A 241 19.64 4.27 -5.94
CA GLU A 241 18.20 4.20 -5.63
C GLU A 241 17.63 2.78 -5.82
N PRO A 242 16.65 2.34 -5.00
CA PRO A 242 15.97 1.07 -5.16
C PRO A 242 14.78 1.13 -6.15
N GLU A 243 14.62 0.08 -6.97
CA GLU A 243 13.49 -0.09 -7.89
C GLU A 243 12.20 -0.53 -7.15
N LEU A 244 11.07 0.08 -7.55
CA LEU A 244 9.70 -0.19 -7.07
C LEU A 244 9.16 -1.56 -7.51
N GLN A 245 8.45 -2.23 -6.61
CA GLN A 245 7.76 -3.50 -6.87
C GLN A 245 6.55 -3.31 -7.81
N ALA A 246 6.29 -4.30 -8.66
CA ALA A 246 5.19 -4.30 -9.63
C ALA A 246 3.82 -4.44 -8.94
N GLU A 247 3.00 -3.39 -9.02
CA GLU A 247 1.58 -3.41 -8.62
C GLU A 247 0.72 -4.29 -9.55
N ASP A 248 -0.37 -4.82 -9.01
CA ASP A 248 -1.35 -5.64 -9.74
C ASP A 248 -2.02 -4.80 -10.85
N ALA A 249 -1.83 -5.20 -12.11
CA ALA A 249 -2.28 -4.45 -13.29
C ALA A 249 -3.80 -4.14 -13.28
N LEU A 250 -4.62 -4.98 -12.63
CA LEU A 250 -6.05 -4.71 -12.51
C LEU A 250 -6.34 -3.59 -11.52
N GLN A 251 -5.58 -3.51 -10.41
CA GLN A 251 -5.72 -2.44 -9.43
C GLN A 251 -5.30 -1.10 -10.02
N VAL A 252 -4.23 -1.09 -10.82
CA VAL A 252 -3.78 0.09 -11.56
C VAL A 252 -4.87 0.58 -12.51
N LEU A 253 -5.46 -0.31 -13.32
CA LEU A 253 -6.54 0.07 -14.25
C LEU A 253 -7.78 0.63 -13.54
N VAL A 254 -8.16 0.06 -12.40
CA VAL A 254 -9.31 0.57 -11.61
C VAL A 254 -8.98 1.93 -11.00
N ALA A 255 -7.77 2.11 -10.47
CA ALA A 255 -7.32 3.38 -9.90
C ALA A 255 -7.21 4.48 -10.96
N GLU A 256 -6.71 4.16 -12.16
CA GLU A 256 -6.69 5.06 -13.32
C GLU A 256 -8.10 5.49 -13.73
N HIS A 257 -9.04 4.54 -13.80
CA HIS A 257 -10.44 4.86 -14.11
C HIS A 257 -11.09 5.73 -13.02
N GLU A 258 -10.85 5.44 -11.75
CA GLU A 258 -11.36 6.26 -10.65
C GLU A 258 -10.79 7.70 -10.70
N SER A 259 -9.50 7.85 -10.96
CA SER A 259 -8.83 9.14 -11.17
C SER A 259 -9.45 9.91 -12.35
N LEU A 260 -9.67 9.25 -13.48
CA LEU A 260 -10.35 9.83 -14.64
C LEU A 260 -11.74 10.35 -14.29
N LEU A 261 -12.54 9.57 -13.55
CA LEU A 261 -13.87 9.98 -13.13
C LEU A 261 -13.81 11.17 -12.17
N GLU A 262 -12.91 11.18 -11.19
CA GLU A 262 -12.76 12.29 -10.25
C GLU A 262 -12.45 13.62 -10.96
N ARG A 263 -11.58 13.63 -11.98
CA ARG A 263 -11.33 14.84 -12.80
C ARG A 263 -12.58 15.36 -13.52
N ALA A 264 -13.51 14.47 -13.85
CA ALA A 264 -14.73 14.80 -14.58
C ALA A 264 -15.92 15.20 -13.68
N ARG A 265 -15.93 14.78 -12.41
CA ARG A 265 -17.04 15.08 -11.48
C ARG A 265 -17.36 16.58 -11.34
N PRO A 266 -16.40 17.51 -11.35
CA PRO A 266 -16.69 18.94 -11.30
C PRO A 266 -17.67 19.40 -12.41
N PHE A 267 -17.53 18.91 -13.64
CA PHE A 267 -18.39 19.26 -14.78
C PHE A 267 -19.86 18.84 -14.57
N ASN A 268 -20.10 17.78 -13.78
CA ASN A 268 -21.46 17.36 -13.42
C ASN A 268 -22.04 18.16 -12.25
N ARG A 269 -21.18 18.72 -11.38
CA ARG A 269 -21.59 19.52 -10.22
C ARG A 269 -21.91 20.97 -10.61
N VAL A 270 -21.12 21.56 -11.50
CA VAL A 270 -21.30 22.94 -11.95
C VAL A 270 -21.63 23.01 -13.43
N LYS A 271 -22.57 23.89 -13.81
CA LYS A 271 -23.08 23.96 -15.18
C LYS A 271 -22.30 24.89 -16.11
N HIS A 272 -21.36 25.68 -15.59
CA HIS A 272 -20.69 26.73 -16.36
C HIS A 272 -19.29 26.36 -16.86
N LYS A 273 -18.75 25.18 -16.53
CA LYS A 273 -17.41 24.77 -16.98
C LYS A 273 -17.36 24.69 -18.52
N PRO A 274 -16.31 25.21 -19.17
CA PRO A 274 -16.18 25.12 -20.61
C PRO A 274 -16.06 23.66 -21.05
N TYR A 275 -16.44 23.37 -22.30
CA TYR A 275 -16.26 22.04 -22.88
C TYR A 275 -14.77 21.66 -22.92
N ASP A 276 -14.44 20.45 -22.45
CA ASP A 276 -13.12 19.83 -22.57
C ASP A 276 -13.17 18.61 -23.51
N PRO A 277 -12.65 18.72 -24.75
CA PRO A 277 -12.73 17.64 -25.74
C PRO A 277 -11.84 16.44 -25.41
N GLU A 278 -10.69 16.65 -24.76
CA GLU A 278 -9.75 15.58 -24.43
C GLU A 278 -10.32 14.72 -23.29
N LEU A 279 -10.74 15.36 -22.20
CA LEU A 279 -11.36 14.69 -21.07
C LEU A 279 -12.65 13.95 -21.49
N ARG A 280 -13.45 14.56 -22.38
CA ARG A 280 -14.64 13.93 -22.94
C ARG A 280 -14.31 12.64 -23.69
N GLU A 281 -13.24 12.64 -24.48
CA GLU A 281 -12.85 11.49 -25.28
C GLU A 281 -12.30 10.35 -24.43
N GLU A 282 -11.52 10.68 -23.40
CA GLU A 282 -11.01 9.70 -22.44
C GLU A 282 -12.15 9.01 -21.69
N LEU A 283 -13.12 9.77 -21.17
CA LEU A 283 -14.30 9.21 -20.49
C LEU A 283 -15.12 8.31 -21.40
N ALA A 284 -15.37 8.76 -22.64
CA ALA A 284 -16.15 7.98 -23.58
C ALA A 284 -15.42 6.72 -24.04
N SER A 285 -14.09 6.71 -24.07
CA SER A 285 -13.29 5.52 -24.32
C SER A 285 -13.32 4.56 -23.14
N SER A 286 -13.30 5.09 -21.92
CA SER A 286 -13.40 4.27 -20.70
C SER A 286 -14.78 3.61 -20.49
N THR A 287 -15.81 4.01 -21.24
CA THR A 287 -17.13 3.32 -21.17
C THR A 287 -17.06 1.83 -21.55
N ALA A 288 -16.09 1.42 -22.37
CA ALA A 288 -15.85 0.00 -22.70
C ALA A 288 -15.20 -0.80 -21.57
N LEU A 289 -14.44 -0.14 -20.69
CA LEU A 289 -13.98 -0.74 -19.44
C LEU A 289 -15.15 -0.82 -18.45
N ALA A 290 -15.88 0.28 -18.31
CA ALA A 290 -17.02 0.40 -17.40
C ALA A 290 -18.20 -0.54 -17.76
N SER A 291 -18.31 -0.98 -19.03
CA SER A 291 -19.30 -1.97 -19.46
C SER A 291 -19.02 -3.40 -18.98
N GLN A 292 -17.86 -3.64 -18.37
CA GLN A 292 -17.50 -4.93 -17.77
C GLN A 292 -17.92 -5.00 -16.30
N LEU A 293 -18.48 -3.92 -15.74
CA LEU A 293 -18.92 -3.84 -14.35
C LEU A 293 -20.45 -4.00 -14.26
N PRO A 294 -20.96 -4.88 -13.39
CA PRO A 294 -22.41 -5.04 -13.21
C PRO A 294 -23.02 -3.78 -12.57
N GLU A 295 -24.31 -3.51 -12.86
CA GLU A 295 -25.01 -2.33 -12.32
C GLU A 295 -25.51 -2.56 -10.88
N THR A 296 -24.61 -2.85 -9.94
CA THR A 296 -24.94 -2.95 -8.51
C THR A 296 -24.52 -1.70 -7.73
N PRO A 297 -25.12 -1.42 -6.55
CA PRO A 297 -24.79 -0.24 -5.75
C PRO A 297 -23.28 -0.03 -5.52
N ASN A 298 -22.50 -1.09 -5.32
CA ASN A 298 -21.03 -0.97 -5.17
C ASN A 298 -20.32 -0.46 -6.42
N PHE A 299 -20.79 -0.83 -7.62
CA PHE A 299 -20.16 -0.46 -8.87
C PHE A 299 -20.78 0.77 -9.53
N VAL A 300 -21.94 1.24 -9.07
CA VAL A 300 -22.59 2.46 -9.60
C VAL A 300 -21.62 3.64 -9.75
N PRO A 301 -20.72 3.96 -8.79
CA PRO A 301 -19.80 5.09 -8.95
C PRO A 301 -18.80 4.95 -10.11
N LEU A 302 -18.44 3.72 -10.48
CA LEU A 302 -17.43 3.39 -11.51
C LEU A 302 -18.06 2.91 -12.83
N GLY A 303 -19.33 2.51 -12.78
CA GLY A 303 -20.01 1.81 -13.87
C GLY A 303 -20.30 2.69 -15.09
N ILE A 304 -20.82 2.03 -16.11
CA ILE A 304 -21.07 2.64 -17.43
C ILE A 304 -21.98 3.87 -17.37
N THR A 305 -22.94 3.91 -16.43
CA THR A 305 -23.85 5.05 -16.22
C THR A 305 -23.11 6.28 -15.74
N SER A 306 -22.30 6.14 -14.68
CA SER A 306 -21.57 7.27 -14.12
C SER A 306 -20.54 7.79 -15.12
N THR A 307 -19.85 6.87 -15.81
CA THR A 307 -18.86 7.22 -16.84
C THR A 307 -19.51 7.98 -18.01
N SER A 308 -20.61 7.46 -18.57
CA SER A 308 -21.32 8.13 -19.68
C SER A 308 -21.94 9.46 -19.26
N ARG A 309 -22.50 9.55 -18.06
CA ARG A 309 -23.05 10.80 -17.53
C ARG A 309 -21.98 11.87 -17.35
N LEU A 310 -20.81 11.50 -16.82
CA LEU A 310 -19.69 12.42 -16.67
C LEU A 310 -19.15 12.86 -18.04
N ALA A 311 -19.05 11.94 -19.01
CA ALA A 311 -18.70 12.29 -20.38
C ALA A 311 -19.67 13.35 -20.94
N VAL A 312 -20.98 13.13 -20.85
CA VAL A 312 -21.97 14.11 -21.33
C VAL A 312 -21.90 15.43 -20.56
N ALA A 313 -21.68 15.40 -19.25
CA ALA A 313 -21.52 16.61 -18.44
C ALA A 313 -20.31 17.46 -18.90
N VAL A 314 -19.19 16.82 -19.24
CA VAL A 314 -18.01 17.50 -19.80
C VAL A 314 -18.34 18.18 -21.14
N ALA A 315 -19.16 17.53 -21.98
CA ALA A 315 -19.57 18.06 -23.28
C ALA A 315 -20.76 19.03 -23.24
N ARG A 316 -21.41 19.25 -22.09
CA ARG A 316 -22.69 20.00 -21.96
C ARG A 316 -22.66 21.36 -22.67
N ASN A 317 -21.54 22.07 -22.53
CA ASN A 317 -21.37 23.44 -23.02
C ASN A 317 -20.70 23.52 -24.41
N ALA A 318 -20.50 22.38 -25.08
CA ALA A 318 -20.09 22.34 -26.48
C ALA A 318 -21.17 22.98 -27.37
N ASP A 319 -20.77 23.45 -28.55
CA ASP A 319 -21.73 23.97 -29.52
C ASP A 319 -22.59 22.84 -30.13
N SER A 320 -23.66 23.20 -30.86
CA SER A 320 -24.57 22.21 -31.43
C SER A 320 -23.91 21.34 -32.50
N ASP A 321 -22.96 21.86 -33.27
CA ASP A 321 -22.29 21.12 -34.35
C ASP A 321 -21.28 20.11 -33.77
N GLU A 322 -20.57 20.51 -32.70
CA GLU A 322 -19.73 19.65 -31.88
C GLU A 322 -20.54 18.52 -31.25
N LEU A 323 -21.69 18.82 -30.64
CA LEU A 323 -22.58 17.80 -30.05
C LEU A 323 -23.09 16.80 -31.09
N MET A 324 -23.44 17.24 -32.30
CA MET A 324 -23.84 16.35 -33.39
C MET A 324 -22.67 15.48 -33.89
N THR A 325 -21.45 16.03 -33.89
CA THR A 325 -20.24 15.27 -34.20
C THR A 325 -19.97 14.20 -33.14
N LEU A 326 -20.14 14.53 -31.86
CA LEU A 326 -20.01 13.58 -30.75
C LEU A 326 -21.04 12.45 -30.84
N ILE A 327 -22.31 12.73 -31.15
CA ILE A 327 -23.33 11.69 -31.39
C ILE A 327 -22.88 10.74 -32.49
N SER A 328 -22.38 11.26 -33.60
CA SER A 328 -21.91 10.46 -34.74
C SER A 328 -20.73 9.57 -34.35
N LYS A 329 -19.81 10.09 -33.52
CA LYS A 329 -18.66 9.35 -33.00
C LYS A 329 -19.08 8.27 -32.00
N ASP A 330 -19.95 8.60 -31.06
CA ASP A 330 -20.38 7.69 -30.00
C ASP A 330 -21.19 6.50 -30.57
N LYS A 331 -21.96 6.70 -31.65
CA LYS A 331 -22.64 5.63 -32.38
C LYS A 331 -21.70 4.52 -32.88
N LEU A 332 -20.43 4.85 -33.12
CA LEU A 332 -19.42 3.89 -33.59
C LEU A 332 -18.75 3.11 -32.46
N ARG A 333 -19.00 3.45 -31.19
CA ARG A 333 -18.35 2.78 -30.05
C ARG A 333 -18.86 1.35 -29.87
N ARG A 334 -17.97 0.52 -29.34
CA ARG A 334 -18.23 -0.89 -29.00
C ARG A 334 -17.70 -1.18 -27.59
N PRO A 335 -18.37 -2.05 -26.82
CA PRO A 335 -19.63 -2.75 -27.11
C PRO A 335 -20.83 -1.80 -27.27
N ILE A 336 -21.96 -2.28 -27.82
CA ILE A 336 -23.13 -1.43 -28.15
C ILE A 336 -23.71 -0.76 -26.90
N CYS A 337 -23.66 -1.42 -25.74
CA CYS A 337 -24.08 -0.85 -24.47
C CYS A 337 -23.35 0.47 -24.14
N ALA A 338 -22.08 0.60 -24.52
CA ALA A 338 -21.29 1.82 -24.32
C ALA A 338 -21.80 2.98 -25.19
N ALA A 339 -22.06 2.70 -26.47
CA ALA A 339 -22.67 3.67 -27.39
C ALA A 339 -24.06 4.08 -26.92
N VAL A 340 -24.92 3.12 -26.56
CA VAL A 340 -26.28 3.39 -26.07
C VAL A 340 -26.24 4.18 -24.76
N ALA A 341 -25.33 3.88 -23.84
CA ALA A 341 -25.20 4.63 -22.58
C ALA A 341 -24.84 6.10 -22.84
N LEU A 342 -23.84 6.39 -23.67
CA LEU A 342 -23.44 7.76 -24.02
C LEU A 342 -24.57 8.53 -24.72
N LEU A 343 -25.21 7.91 -25.71
CA LEU A 343 -26.33 8.52 -26.43
C LEU A 343 -27.54 8.74 -25.52
N ALA A 344 -27.79 7.84 -24.57
CA ALA A 344 -28.93 7.95 -23.67
C ALA A 344 -28.72 9.03 -22.60
N GLU A 345 -27.51 9.18 -22.06
CA GLU A 345 -27.21 10.33 -21.20
C GLU A 345 -27.24 11.65 -22.00
N THR A 346 -26.83 11.64 -23.27
CA THR A 346 -26.97 12.80 -24.17
C THR A 346 -28.43 13.16 -24.37
N TYR A 347 -29.29 12.16 -24.64
CA TYR A 347 -30.73 12.34 -24.72
C TYR A 347 -31.25 13.01 -23.44
N ARG A 348 -30.97 12.44 -22.27
CA ARG A 348 -31.46 12.96 -20.99
C ARG A 348 -31.01 14.37 -20.66
N GLU A 349 -29.73 14.69 -20.89
CA GLU A 349 -29.17 16.01 -20.57
C GLU A 349 -29.86 17.12 -21.39
N PHE A 350 -30.25 16.83 -22.64
CA PHE A 350 -30.80 17.84 -23.54
C PHE A 350 -32.32 17.75 -23.78
N ASN A 351 -33.02 16.72 -23.26
CA ASN A 351 -34.44 16.42 -23.55
C ASN A 351 -35.42 17.56 -23.17
N GLU A 352 -35.04 18.44 -22.26
CA GLU A 352 -35.88 19.56 -21.78
C GLU A 352 -35.15 20.91 -21.86
N THR A 353 -34.18 21.00 -22.76
CA THR A 353 -33.36 22.21 -22.95
C THR A 353 -33.66 22.88 -24.29
N GLU A 354 -33.13 24.08 -24.49
CA GLU A 354 -33.15 24.78 -25.79
C GLU A 354 -32.45 23.97 -26.91
N LYS A 355 -31.63 22.97 -26.56
CA LYS A 355 -30.94 22.06 -27.48
C LYS A 355 -31.69 20.73 -27.70
N SER A 356 -33.02 20.70 -27.61
CA SER A 356 -33.83 19.47 -27.75
C SER A 356 -33.61 18.71 -29.08
N ALA A 357 -33.19 19.39 -30.15
CA ALA A 357 -32.78 18.76 -31.41
C ALA A 357 -31.63 17.75 -31.23
N ILE A 358 -30.69 18.01 -30.30
CA ILE A 358 -29.60 17.11 -29.94
C ILE A 358 -30.15 15.85 -29.27
N ALA A 359 -31.12 15.99 -28.37
CA ALA A 359 -31.77 14.84 -27.74
C ALA A 359 -32.50 13.97 -28.77
N ILE A 360 -33.27 14.58 -29.69
CA ILE A 360 -33.96 13.85 -30.77
C ILE A 360 -32.95 13.08 -31.65
N ALA A 361 -31.82 13.71 -32.00
CA ALA A 361 -30.76 13.06 -32.78
C ALA A 361 -30.14 11.88 -32.02
N ALA A 362 -29.84 12.03 -30.73
CA ALA A 362 -29.29 10.96 -29.91
C ALA A 362 -30.28 9.79 -29.75
N GLY A 363 -31.57 10.08 -29.50
CA GLY A 363 -32.62 9.06 -29.44
C GLY A 363 -32.78 8.30 -30.77
N SER A 364 -32.77 9.02 -31.89
CA SER A 364 -32.82 8.41 -33.23
C SER A 364 -31.60 7.52 -33.49
N ALA A 365 -30.41 7.93 -33.07
CA ALA A 365 -29.19 7.15 -33.20
C ALA A 365 -29.23 5.85 -32.36
N ILE A 366 -29.82 5.87 -31.15
CA ILE A 366 -30.05 4.65 -30.36
C ILE A 366 -30.97 3.69 -31.10
N VAL A 367 -32.10 4.17 -31.61
CA VAL A 367 -33.07 3.35 -32.34
C VAL A 367 -32.43 2.71 -33.57
N GLU A 368 -31.66 3.48 -34.35
CA GLU A 368 -30.96 2.96 -35.52
C GLU A 368 -29.90 1.93 -35.15
N LEU A 369 -29.10 2.19 -34.11
CA LEU A 369 -28.03 1.31 -33.66
C LEU A 369 -28.57 -0.04 -33.17
N VAL A 370 -29.61 -0.03 -32.32
CA VAL A 370 -30.16 -1.26 -31.73
C VAL A 370 -30.94 -2.07 -32.78
N ARG A 371 -31.68 -1.42 -33.69
CA ARG A 371 -32.38 -2.11 -34.80
C ARG A 371 -31.43 -2.64 -35.88
N GLY A 372 -30.27 -2.01 -36.04
CA GLY A 372 -29.26 -2.42 -37.02
C GLY A 372 -28.44 -3.63 -36.60
N GLU A 373 -28.49 -4.02 -35.33
CA GLU A 373 -27.74 -5.16 -34.80
C GLU A 373 -28.53 -6.47 -34.94
N ASP A 374 -27.82 -7.54 -35.32
CA ASP A 374 -28.40 -8.87 -35.46
C ASP A 374 -28.38 -9.62 -34.11
N TRP A 375 -29.40 -9.40 -33.28
CA TRP A 375 -29.51 -10.00 -31.96
C TRP A 375 -29.67 -11.53 -31.95
N ALA A 376 -29.89 -12.16 -33.11
CA ALA A 376 -29.88 -13.62 -33.22
C ALA A 376 -28.45 -14.21 -33.17
N ARG A 377 -27.42 -13.39 -33.43
CA ARG A 377 -26.03 -13.83 -33.40
C ARG A 377 -25.44 -13.70 -32.00
N ALA A 378 -24.74 -14.75 -31.56
CA ALA A 378 -24.03 -14.75 -30.28
C ALA A 378 -22.99 -13.61 -30.16
N ASP A 379 -22.32 -13.25 -31.26
CA ASP A 379 -21.32 -12.16 -31.29
C ASP A 379 -21.91 -10.81 -30.86
N SER A 380 -23.18 -10.56 -31.18
CA SER A 380 -23.90 -9.31 -30.86
C SER A 380 -24.12 -9.12 -29.36
N TRP A 381 -24.05 -10.20 -28.59
CA TRP A 381 -24.17 -10.16 -27.14
C TRP A 381 -22.83 -9.92 -26.43
N LYS A 382 -21.70 -10.18 -27.12
CA LYS A 382 -20.36 -10.08 -26.53
C LYS A 382 -20.04 -8.66 -26.04
N GLY A 383 -19.85 -8.51 -24.74
CA GLY A 383 -19.64 -7.22 -24.07
C GLY A 383 -20.93 -6.43 -23.78
N ASN A 384 -22.09 -6.93 -24.21
CA ASN A 384 -23.41 -6.35 -23.93
C ASN A 384 -24.17 -7.13 -22.83
N GLU A 385 -23.67 -8.29 -22.39
CA GLU A 385 -24.37 -9.23 -21.53
C GLU A 385 -24.74 -8.62 -20.17
N LEU A 386 -23.92 -7.73 -19.65
CA LEU A 386 -24.17 -7.10 -18.34
C LEU A 386 -25.21 -5.97 -18.42
N HIS A 387 -25.48 -5.43 -19.61
CA HIS A 387 -26.24 -4.19 -19.79
C HIS A 387 -27.37 -4.30 -20.82
N ALA A 388 -27.72 -5.51 -21.29
CA ALA A 388 -28.77 -5.68 -22.30
C ALA A 388 -30.14 -5.21 -21.79
N ASN A 389 -30.47 -5.43 -20.51
CA ASN A 389 -31.67 -4.87 -19.88
C ASN A 389 -31.78 -3.35 -20.10
N ARG A 390 -30.66 -2.62 -19.98
CA ARG A 390 -30.60 -1.18 -20.18
C ARG A 390 -30.75 -0.80 -21.65
N ILE A 391 -30.08 -1.50 -22.55
CA ILE A 391 -30.19 -1.27 -24.00
C ILE A 391 -31.67 -1.34 -24.42
N PHE A 392 -32.33 -2.43 -24.07
CA PHE A 392 -33.72 -2.69 -24.46
C PHE A 392 -34.71 -1.83 -23.67
N GLY A 393 -34.43 -1.52 -22.41
CA GLY A 393 -35.21 -0.57 -21.63
C GLY A 393 -35.25 0.82 -22.25
N PHE A 394 -34.10 1.32 -22.71
CA PHE A 394 -34.05 2.60 -23.43
C PHE A 394 -34.75 2.53 -24.78
N LEU A 395 -34.51 1.48 -25.57
CA LEU A 395 -35.21 1.32 -26.85
C LEU A 395 -36.73 1.31 -26.65
N SER A 396 -37.22 0.58 -25.64
CA SER A 396 -38.64 0.53 -25.29
C SER A 396 -39.18 1.90 -24.89
N SER A 397 -38.39 2.75 -24.23
CA SER A 397 -38.80 4.11 -23.84
C SER A 397 -38.89 5.08 -25.03
N LEU A 398 -38.13 4.83 -26.09
CA LEU A 398 -38.11 5.65 -27.31
C LEU A 398 -39.08 5.15 -28.39
N THR A 399 -39.48 3.88 -28.32
CA THR A 399 -40.36 3.23 -29.29
C THR A 399 -41.61 2.68 -28.60
N SER A 400 -41.66 1.39 -28.30
CA SER A 400 -42.69 0.75 -27.48
C SER A 400 -42.21 -0.58 -26.92
N ALA A 401 -42.86 -1.06 -25.86
CA ALA A 401 -42.53 -2.35 -25.27
C ALA A 401 -42.78 -3.53 -26.23
N ASP A 402 -43.84 -3.46 -27.03
CA ASP A 402 -44.19 -4.49 -28.00
C ASP A 402 -43.20 -4.58 -29.17
N GLU A 403 -42.53 -3.49 -29.53
CA GLU A 403 -41.50 -3.52 -30.56
C GLU A 403 -40.28 -4.32 -30.10
N VAL A 404 -39.78 -4.00 -28.91
CA VAL A 404 -38.64 -4.70 -28.30
C VAL A 404 -38.96 -6.18 -28.08
N ARG A 405 -40.19 -6.48 -27.60
CA ARG A 405 -40.66 -7.85 -27.44
C ARG A 405 -40.59 -8.61 -28.75
N ARG A 406 -41.20 -8.06 -29.83
CA ARG A 406 -41.19 -8.69 -31.16
C ARG A 406 -39.78 -8.90 -31.72
N MET A 407 -38.88 -7.94 -31.51
CA MET A 407 -37.49 -8.04 -31.96
C MET A 407 -36.76 -9.21 -31.26
N LEU A 408 -36.89 -9.33 -29.93
CA LEU A 408 -36.27 -10.42 -29.17
C LEU A 408 -36.94 -11.77 -29.46
N SER A 409 -38.26 -11.82 -29.59
CA SER A 409 -38.98 -13.02 -30.00
C SER A 409 -38.51 -13.51 -31.37
N ALA A 410 -38.43 -12.62 -32.36
CA ALA A 410 -37.96 -12.97 -33.71
C ALA A 410 -36.49 -13.46 -33.70
N ALA A 411 -35.63 -12.88 -32.88
CA ALA A 411 -34.25 -13.34 -32.73
C ALA A 411 -34.19 -14.78 -32.16
N MET A 412 -35.00 -15.08 -31.14
CA MET A 412 -35.07 -16.42 -30.55
C MET A 412 -35.76 -17.45 -31.46
N GLU A 413 -36.70 -17.02 -32.31
CA GLU A 413 -37.29 -17.88 -33.34
C GLU A 413 -36.26 -18.28 -34.40
N LEU A 414 -35.38 -17.35 -34.80
CA LEU A 414 -34.31 -17.61 -35.76
C LEU A 414 -33.20 -18.49 -35.18
N GLU A 415 -32.79 -18.23 -33.94
CA GLU A 415 -31.75 -18.99 -33.24
C GLU A 415 -32.18 -19.29 -31.79
N PRO A 416 -32.87 -20.41 -31.54
CA PRO A 416 -33.33 -20.78 -30.19
C PRO A 416 -32.22 -20.95 -29.17
N GLY A 417 -30.97 -21.14 -29.62
CA GLY A 417 -29.79 -21.24 -28.78
C GLY A 417 -29.46 -19.98 -27.97
N ILE A 418 -29.96 -18.80 -28.38
CA ILE A 418 -29.67 -17.53 -27.66
C ILE A 418 -30.52 -17.34 -26.41
N MET A 419 -31.59 -18.12 -26.20
CA MET A 419 -32.54 -17.93 -25.10
C MET A 419 -31.85 -17.82 -23.72
N PRO A 420 -30.87 -18.67 -23.34
CA PRO A 420 -30.16 -18.51 -22.06
C PRO A 420 -29.43 -17.16 -21.95
N THR A 421 -28.86 -16.67 -23.06
CA THR A 421 -28.17 -15.37 -23.11
C THR A 421 -29.16 -14.22 -22.93
N VAL A 422 -30.35 -14.31 -23.53
CA VAL A 422 -31.42 -13.32 -23.37
C VAL A 422 -31.90 -13.29 -21.91
N VAL A 423 -32.17 -14.46 -21.32
CA VAL A 423 -32.62 -14.58 -19.91
C VAL A 423 -31.58 -14.01 -18.96
N LEU A 424 -30.30 -14.36 -19.13
CA LEU A 424 -29.23 -13.82 -18.31
C LEU A 424 -29.08 -12.31 -18.51
N SER A 425 -28.95 -11.84 -19.75
CA SER A 425 -28.54 -10.46 -20.00
C SER A 425 -29.64 -9.42 -19.75
N CYS A 426 -30.90 -9.84 -19.83
CA CYS A 426 -32.05 -8.96 -19.59
C CYS A 426 -32.53 -8.96 -18.13
N GLY A 427 -31.92 -9.77 -17.25
CA GLY A 427 -32.24 -9.78 -15.82
C GLY A 427 -31.78 -8.50 -15.12
N THR A 428 -32.51 -8.08 -14.09
CA THR A 428 -32.13 -6.91 -13.26
C THR A 428 -31.05 -7.33 -12.26
N TRP A 429 -29.99 -6.54 -12.12
CA TRP A 429 -28.94 -6.82 -11.12
C TRP A 429 -29.46 -6.59 -9.70
N PHE A 430 -29.03 -7.45 -8.77
CA PHE A 430 -29.18 -7.20 -7.34
C PHE A 430 -27.90 -7.57 -6.59
N GLU A 431 -27.75 -6.97 -5.42
CA GLU A 431 -26.64 -7.21 -4.51
C GLU A 431 -27.17 -7.73 -3.17
N ARG A 432 -26.52 -8.75 -2.61
CA ARG A 432 -26.73 -9.15 -1.21
C ARG A 432 -25.47 -8.79 -0.42
N SER A 433 -25.63 -7.85 0.50
CA SER A 433 -24.63 -7.51 1.51
C SER A 433 -24.85 -8.34 2.78
N ASP A 434 -23.76 -8.75 3.44
CA ASP A 434 -23.84 -9.35 4.77
C ASP A 434 -24.28 -8.28 5.79
N PRO A 435 -25.25 -8.55 6.67
CA PRO A 435 -25.59 -7.63 7.75
C PRO A 435 -24.43 -7.40 8.72
N LEU A 436 -23.52 -8.36 8.90
CA LEU A 436 -22.36 -8.26 9.80
C LEU A 436 -21.14 -9.03 9.26
N PRO A 437 -20.00 -8.37 8.95
CA PRO A 437 -19.79 -6.93 9.02
C PRO A 437 -20.55 -6.18 7.91
N PRO A 438 -21.08 -4.97 8.18
CA PRO A 438 -21.79 -4.18 7.19
C PRO A 438 -20.89 -3.91 5.98
N ASN A 439 -21.50 -3.88 4.79
CA ASN A 439 -20.85 -3.59 3.50
C ASN A 439 -19.89 -4.66 2.98
N LYS A 440 -19.89 -5.87 3.54
CA LYS A 440 -19.22 -7.00 2.87
C LYS A 440 -20.16 -7.59 1.81
N LEU A 441 -19.76 -7.46 0.55
CA LEU A 441 -20.45 -8.07 -0.58
C LEU A 441 -20.47 -9.60 -0.41
N ARG A 442 -21.67 -10.20 -0.33
CA ARG A 442 -21.84 -11.65 -0.20
C ARG A 442 -22.04 -12.32 -1.55
N SER A 443 -22.88 -11.73 -2.39
CA SER A 443 -23.15 -12.24 -3.75
C SER A 443 -23.76 -11.16 -4.63
N ILE A 444 -23.43 -11.23 -5.92
CA ILE A 444 -24.09 -10.49 -7.00
C ILE A 444 -24.91 -11.51 -7.80
N GLY A 445 -26.11 -11.15 -8.23
CA GLY A 445 -26.94 -12.00 -9.08
C GLY A 445 -27.96 -11.21 -9.86
N ARG A 446 -28.81 -11.92 -10.61
CA ARG A 446 -29.87 -11.34 -11.43
C ARG A 446 -31.27 -11.79 -10.97
N THR A 447 -32.28 -10.98 -11.24
CA THR A 447 -33.67 -11.23 -10.83
C THR A 447 -34.65 -10.68 -11.85
N TYR A 448 -35.82 -11.33 -11.94
CA TYR A 448 -36.98 -10.91 -12.72
C TYR A 448 -38.17 -10.43 -11.86
N ARG A 449 -37.99 -10.24 -10.54
CA ARG A 449 -39.00 -9.69 -9.61
C ARG A 449 -39.72 -8.46 -10.15
N THR A 450 -38.97 -7.57 -10.80
CA THR A 450 -39.52 -6.43 -11.55
C THR A 450 -39.32 -6.67 -13.03
N ARG A 451 -40.07 -7.62 -13.60
CA ARG A 451 -39.95 -7.99 -15.01
C ARG A 451 -40.35 -6.81 -15.91
N PRO A 452 -39.49 -6.38 -16.85
CA PRO A 452 -39.87 -5.35 -17.79
C PRO A 452 -40.99 -5.82 -18.74
N GLU A 453 -41.93 -4.92 -19.07
CA GLU A 453 -43.05 -5.25 -19.97
C GLU A 453 -42.59 -5.69 -21.37
N TRP A 454 -41.46 -5.15 -21.84
CA TRP A 454 -40.89 -5.47 -23.14
C TRP A 454 -40.24 -6.86 -23.22
N PHE A 455 -40.05 -7.56 -22.09
CA PHE A 455 -39.40 -8.86 -22.07
C PHE A 455 -40.32 -9.95 -22.67
N PRO A 456 -39.82 -10.80 -23.60
CA PRO A 456 -40.61 -11.86 -24.26
C PRO A 456 -40.80 -13.10 -23.37
N ALA A 457 -41.53 -12.93 -22.26
CA ALA A 457 -41.70 -13.98 -21.25
C ALA A 457 -42.35 -15.25 -21.79
N GLN A 458 -43.38 -15.11 -22.64
CA GLN A 458 -44.13 -16.25 -23.18
C GLN A 458 -43.24 -17.12 -24.06
N GLU A 459 -42.46 -16.50 -24.95
CA GLU A 459 -41.55 -17.19 -25.87
C GLU A 459 -40.41 -17.87 -25.12
N VAL A 460 -39.86 -17.22 -24.09
CA VAL A 460 -38.85 -17.81 -23.20
C VAL A 460 -39.41 -19.06 -22.51
N LEU A 461 -40.62 -19.00 -21.94
CA LEU A 461 -41.23 -20.14 -21.26
C LEU A 461 -41.52 -21.30 -22.22
N THR A 462 -42.04 -21.01 -23.41
CA THR A 462 -42.29 -22.03 -24.44
C THR A 462 -40.99 -22.72 -24.91
N LEU A 463 -39.90 -21.98 -25.07
CA LEU A 463 -38.59 -22.56 -25.42
C LEU A 463 -37.98 -23.36 -24.24
N ALA A 464 -38.23 -22.91 -23.01
CA ALA A 464 -37.72 -23.58 -21.80
C ALA A 464 -38.42 -24.92 -21.54
N GLU A 465 -39.73 -25.04 -21.79
CA GLU A 465 -40.49 -26.30 -21.63
C GLU A 465 -39.87 -27.46 -22.43
N GLY A 466 -39.29 -27.17 -23.60
CA GLY A 466 -38.61 -28.17 -24.43
C GLY A 466 -37.18 -28.52 -24.01
N ARG A 467 -36.57 -27.76 -23.07
CA ARG A 467 -35.12 -27.84 -22.75
C ARG A 467 -34.80 -27.85 -21.25
N PHE A 468 -35.81 -27.88 -20.39
CA PHE A 468 -35.65 -27.72 -18.93
C PHE A 468 -34.68 -28.72 -18.29
N ALA A 469 -34.67 -29.98 -18.76
CA ALA A 469 -33.76 -31.02 -18.26
C ALA A 469 -32.27 -30.76 -18.60
N GLU A 470 -31.99 -30.03 -19.69
CA GLU A 470 -30.62 -29.65 -20.12
C GLU A 470 -30.10 -28.43 -19.32
N LEU A 471 -31.00 -27.57 -18.86
CA LEU A 471 -30.67 -26.34 -18.12
C LEU A 471 -30.39 -26.62 -16.63
N ASP A 472 -30.84 -27.76 -16.10
CA ASP A 472 -30.64 -28.13 -14.69
C ASP A 472 -29.34 -28.95 -14.45
N SER A 473 -28.61 -29.29 -15.52
CA SER A 473 -27.48 -30.24 -15.43
C SER A 473 -26.20 -29.74 -16.09
N GLY A 474 -25.32 -29.08 -15.32
CA GLY A 474 -23.86 -29.14 -15.58
C GLY A 474 -23.00 -27.89 -15.39
N SER A 475 -23.56 -26.67 -15.33
CA SER A 475 -22.77 -25.43 -15.11
C SER A 475 -23.47 -24.43 -14.19
N GLU A 476 -22.70 -23.59 -13.49
CA GLU A 476 -23.23 -22.54 -12.59
C GLU A 476 -24.15 -21.54 -13.35
N GLN A 477 -23.81 -21.22 -14.60
CA GLN A 477 -24.63 -20.38 -15.47
C GLN A 477 -25.96 -21.05 -15.85
N ASN A 478 -25.97 -22.35 -16.13
CA ASN A 478 -27.20 -23.07 -16.45
C ASN A 478 -28.14 -23.13 -15.23
N ALA A 479 -27.58 -23.32 -14.03
CA ALA A 479 -28.34 -23.26 -12.78
C ALA A 479 -28.94 -21.87 -12.52
N GLU A 480 -28.19 -20.79 -12.80
CA GLU A 480 -28.73 -19.42 -12.73
C GLU A 480 -29.87 -19.21 -13.73
N VAL A 481 -29.70 -19.63 -15.00
CA VAL A 481 -30.76 -19.55 -16.02
C VAL A 481 -32.01 -20.31 -15.59
N GLY A 482 -31.87 -21.54 -15.09
CA GLY A 482 -32.99 -22.34 -14.58
C GLY A 482 -33.75 -21.63 -13.45
N SER A 483 -33.02 -21.06 -12.48
CA SER A 483 -33.61 -20.28 -11.40
C SER A 483 -34.36 -19.04 -11.90
N LEU A 484 -33.81 -18.32 -12.88
CA LEU A 484 -34.46 -17.14 -13.47
C LEU A 484 -35.71 -17.51 -14.26
N ILE A 485 -35.71 -18.65 -14.97
CA ILE A 485 -36.88 -19.13 -15.71
C ILE A 485 -38.02 -19.50 -14.76
N LEU A 486 -37.72 -20.16 -13.63
CA LEU A 486 -38.73 -20.45 -12.60
C LEU A 486 -39.34 -19.15 -12.06
N GLU A 487 -38.52 -18.15 -11.77
CA GLU A 487 -38.98 -16.83 -11.32
C GLU A 487 -39.87 -16.14 -12.38
N ILE A 488 -39.52 -16.22 -13.66
CA ILE A 488 -40.35 -15.72 -14.77
C ILE A 488 -41.70 -16.44 -14.82
N ALA A 489 -41.71 -17.76 -14.64
CA ALA A 489 -42.91 -18.59 -14.67
C ALA A 489 -43.87 -18.26 -13.52
N GLU A 490 -43.35 -18.09 -12.29
CA GLU A 490 -44.13 -17.69 -11.11
C GLU A 490 -44.85 -16.37 -11.35
N ILE A 491 -44.11 -15.34 -11.79
CA ILE A 491 -44.66 -14.00 -12.05
C ILE A 491 -45.66 -14.02 -13.22
N TYR A 492 -45.42 -14.83 -14.25
CA TYR A 492 -46.34 -14.96 -15.38
C TYR A 492 -47.62 -15.72 -15.00
N GLY A 493 -47.50 -16.74 -14.16
CA GLY A 493 -48.63 -17.53 -13.65
C GLY A 493 -49.54 -16.74 -12.71
N GLU A 494 -48.98 -15.89 -11.83
CA GLU A 494 -49.76 -15.00 -10.95
C GLU A 494 -50.52 -13.90 -11.72
N GLY A 495 -50.07 -13.55 -12.94
CA GLY A 495 -50.77 -12.62 -13.84
C GLY A 495 -51.94 -13.23 -14.62
N ARG A 496 -52.18 -14.55 -14.50
CA ARG A 496 -53.28 -15.27 -15.15
C ARG A 496 -54.39 -15.54 -14.14
N THR A 497 -55.25 -14.55 -13.87
CA THR A 497 -56.63 -14.85 -13.43
C THR A 497 -57.44 -15.24 -14.66
N PRO A 498 -57.94 -16.49 -14.77
CA PRO A 498 -58.85 -16.84 -15.84
C PRO A 498 -60.26 -16.37 -15.47
N ASP A 499 -60.72 -15.34 -16.17
CA ASP A 499 -62.10 -15.36 -16.69
C ASP A 499 -62.18 -16.54 -17.67
N GLU A 500 -62.54 -17.72 -17.17
CA GLU A 500 -63.26 -18.72 -17.96
C GLU A 500 -64.67 -18.84 -17.37
N PRO A 501 -65.74 -18.53 -18.12
CA PRO A 501 -67.07 -18.92 -17.73
C PRO A 501 -67.24 -20.43 -17.96
N ASP A 502 -67.78 -21.11 -16.96
CA ASP A 502 -68.17 -22.52 -17.01
C ASP A 502 -68.89 -22.89 -18.32
N VAL A 503 -68.38 -23.93 -19.01
CA VAL A 503 -69.18 -24.82 -19.87
C VAL A 503 -68.86 -26.27 -19.54
#